data_AF-A0A284RNV7-F1
#
_entry.id   AF-A0A284RNV7-F1
#
_cell.length_a   1.000
_cell.length_b   1.000
_cell.length_c   1.000
_cell.angle_alpha   90.00
_cell.angle_beta   90.00
_cell.angle_gamma   90.00
#
_symmetry.space_group_name_H-M   'P 1'
#
loop_
_entity.id
_entity.type
_entity.pdbx_description
1 polymer ?
#
loop_
_entity_poly.entity_id
_entity_poly.type
_entity_poly.pdbx_seq_one_letter_code
_entity_poly.pdbx_strand_id
1 'polypeptide(L)'
;MEEKFQTAQCHDVLNGIQHTLCIKTRMVYFWNKNTRGQAPSTRARAIIDGVHKRALKFARKYRSAHNAKLLLAGPGDWEKTLQVLENKDIRSYTDIERKGRGPGRQGNNEDDNKPVHASDNEEEDEITLEVEERSQKEGTGETRRTLSWIWQTTPVDIEDGTDNNEEILEMEWCKSRARLKRSSKEVLLLREEMRCVLKFLEWRGQWWQERQVARNVEGDDGLAEGLASYAREQEVLQTGLMQSFEALWKTPLEDLEDESDGEDQDAIMDDSSDSSDDENSEPE
;
A
#
# COMPACT_ATOMS: atom_id res chain seq x y z
N MET A 1 26.23 -13.49 28.74
CA MET A 1 26.59 -14.67 27.90
C MET A 1 25.33 -15.24 27.29
N GLU A 2 24.35 -15.63 28.12
CA GLU A 2 23.07 -16.17 27.67
C GLU A 2 22.29 -15.22 26.74
N GLU A 3 22.22 -13.92 27.05
CA GLU A 3 21.55 -12.93 26.19
C GLU A 3 22.13 -12.89 24.75
N LYS A 4 23.46 -12.87 24.61
CA LYS A 4 24.15 -12.88 23.31
C LYS A 4 23.93 -14.19 22.55
N PHE A 5 23.77 -15.29 23.28
CA PHE A 5 23.43 -16.57 22.67
C PHE A 5 22.00 -16.54 22.13
N GLN A 6 21.04 -16.03 22.91
CA GLN A 6 19.65 -15.88 22.45
C GLN A 6 19.53 -14.92 21.26
N THR A 7 20.31 -13.82 21.23
CA THR A 7 20.34 -12.92 20.07
C THR A 7 20.81 -13.64 18.81
N ALA A 8 21.91 -14.39 18.90
CA ALA A 8 22.41 -15.17 17.77
C ALA A 8 21.41 -16.23 17.32
N GLN A 9 20.80 -16.94 18.28
CA GLN A 9 19.78 -17.95 18.01
C GLN A 9 18.57 -17.37 17.29
N CYS A 10 18.11 -16.17 17.66
CA CYS A 10 17.04 -15.47 16.96
C CYS A 10 17.40 -15.20 15.49
N HIS A 11 18.60 -14.68 15.22
CA HIS A 11 19.06 -14.41 13.85
C HIS A 11 19.21 -15.70 13.03
N ASP A 12 19.83 -16.74 13.59
CA ASP A 12 19.99 -18.04 12.91
C ASP A 12 18.64 -18.67 12.54
N VAL A 13 17.67 -18.59 13.47
CA VAL A 13 16.33 -19.11 13.23
C VAL A 13 15.58 -18.27 12.20
N LEU A 14 15.70 -16.94 12.23
CA LEU A 14 15.13 -16.05 11.21
C LEU A 14 15.68 -16.37 9.82
N ASN A 15 17.01 -16.54 9.69
CA ASN A 15 17.63 -16.97 8.44
C ASN A 15 17.08 -18.33 7.98
N GLY A 16 16.86 -19.26 8.91
CA GLY A 16 16.19 -20.53 8.62
C GLY A 16 14.75 -20.38 8.10
N ILE A 17 13.98 -19.44 8.64
CA ILE A 17 12.62 -19.11 8.16
C ILE A 17 12.69 -18.55 6.74
N GLN A 18 13.48 -17.50 6.53
CA GLN A 18 13.66 -16.84 5.23
C GLN A 18 14.10 -17.84 4.17
N HIS A 19 15.13 -18.64 4.44
CA HIS A 19 15.64 -19.65 3.51
C HIS A 19 14.56 -20.67 3.13
N THR A 20 13.80 -21.17 4.11
CA THR A 20 12.71 -22.11 3.86
C THR A 20 11.59 -21.49 3.00
N LEU A 21 11.28 -20.20 3.21
CA LEU A 21 10.30 -19.46 2.40
C LEU A 21 10.80 -19.18 0.98
N CYS A 22 12.09 -18.89 0.79
CA CYS A 22 12.70 -18.78 -0.54
C CYS A 22 12.53 -20.09 -1.34
N ILE A 23 12.85 -21.22 -0.71
CA ILE A 23 12.66 -22.55 -1.32
C ILE A 23 11.19 -22.75 -1.69
N LYS A 24 10.26 -22.50 -0.75
CA LYS A 24 8.82 -22.63 -0.99
C LYS A 24 8.37 -21.84 -2.22
N THR A 25 8.81 -20.59 -2.33
CA THR A 25 8.47 -19.69 -3.44
C THR A 25 8.96 -20.22 -4.78
N ARG A 26 10.22 -20.68 -4.82
CA ARG A 26 10.81 -21.26 -6.04
C ARG A 26 10.11 -22.56 -6.44
N MET A 27 9.74 -23.39 -5.47
CA MET A 27 8.99 -24.61 -5.72
C MET A 27 7.60 -24.32 -6.28
N VAL A 28 6.89 -23.33 -5.74
CA VAL A 28 5.60 -22.87 -6.26
C VAL A 28 5.74 -22.35 -7.69
N TYR A 29 6.72 -21.49 -7.95
CA TYR A 29 6.97 -20.97 -9.31
C TYR A 29 7.30 -22.08 -10.31
N PHE A 30 8.21 -22.99 -9.96
CA PHE A 30 8.56 -24.14 -10.80
C PHE A 30 7.34 -25.04 -11.04
N TRP A 31 6.56 -25.29 -9.99
CA TRP A 31 5.37 -26.14 -10.06
C TRP A 31 4.31 -25.54 -10.99
N ASN A 32 3.96 -24.26 -10.80
CA ASN A 32 3.00 -23.51 -11.63
C ASN A 32 3.37 -23.57 -13.12
N LYS A 33 4.68 -23.55 -13.44
CA LYS A 33 5.16 -23.57 -14.83
C LYS A 33 5.16 -24.98 -15.45
N ASN A 34 5.50 -26.00 -14.67
CA ASN A 34 5.91 -27.31 -15.21
C ASN A 34 4.94 -28.46 -14.92
N THR A 35 4.06 -28.35 -13.93
CA THR A 35 3.23 -29.47 -13.48
C THR A 35 1.85 -29.42 -14.13
N ARG A 36 1.45 -30.51 -14.79
CA ARG A 36 0.12 -30.67 -15.38
C ARG A 36 -0.50 -32.00 -14.92
N GLY A 37 -1.79 -32.00 -14.63
CA GLY A 37 -2.54 -33.19 -14.20
C GLY A 37 -2.61 -33.39 -12.67
N GLN A 38 -3.56 -34.22 -12.23
CA GLN A 38 -4.00 -34.31 -10.83
C GLN A 38 -3.00 -35.02 -9.89
N ALA A 39 -2.44 -36.17 -10.29
CA ALA A 39 -1.51 -36.93 -9.45
C ALA A 39 -0.15 -36.22 -9.23
N PRO A 40 0.47 -35.60 -10.26
CA PRO A 40 1.65 -34.75 -10.06
C PRO A 40 1.37 -33.51 -9.20
N SER A 41 0.16 -32.93 -9.32
CA SER A 41 -0.28 -31.78 -8.53
C SER A 41 -0.36 -32.09 -7.03
N THR A 42 -1.00 -33.19 -6.66
CA THR A 42 -1.13 -33.61 -5.25
C THR A 42 0.22 -33.95 -4.62
N ARG A 43 1.10 -34.65 -5.35
CA ARG A 43 2.46 -34.95 -4.86
C ARG A 43 3.29 -33.67 -4.64
N ALA A 44 3.21 -32.72 -5.56
CA ALA A 44 3.92 -31.45 -5.44
C ALA A 44 3.41 -30.62 -4.27
N ARG A 45 2.09 -30.55 -4.07
CA ARG A 45 1.47 -29.87 -2.91
C ARG A 45 1.96 -30.45 -1.60
N ALA A 46 1.99 -31.78 -1.45
CA ALA A 46 2.52 -32.43 -0.26
C ALA A 46 3.99 -32.08 0.05
N ILE A 47 4.83 -31.88 -0.99
CA ILE A 47 6.22 -31.44 -0.82
C ILE A 47 6.26 -29.97 -0.35
N ILE A 48 5.47 -29.10 -0.98
CA ILE A 48 5.36 -27.68 -0.59
C ILE A 48 4.88 -27.55 0.86
N ASP A 49 3.90 -28.35 1.27
CA ASP A 49 3.39 -28.39 2.65
C ASP A 49 4.47 -28.85 3.64
N GLY A 50 5.31 -29.82 3.24
CA GLY A 50 6.45 -30.26 4.03
C GLY A 50 7.45 -29.13 4.29
N VAL A 51 7.76 -28.34 3.25
CA VAL A 51 8.62 -27.15 3.35
C VAL A 51 7.96 -26.09 4.24
N HIS A 52 6.65 -25.85 4.08
CA HIS A 52 5.93 -24.91 4.92
C HIS A 52 5.90 -25.32 6.40
N LYS A 53 5.67 -26.61 6.71
CA LYS A 53 5.77 -27.16 8.07
C LYS A 53 7.16 -26.98 8.66
N ARG A 54 8.22 -27.01 7.84
CA ARG A 54 9.59 -26.70 8.29
C ARG A 54 9.73 -25.22 8.70
N ALA A 55 9.13 -24.29 7.95
CA ALA A 55 9.11 -22.87 8.32
C ALA A 55 8.38 -22.66 9.65
N LEU A 56 7.23 -23.32 9.88
CA LEU A 56 6.50 -23.26 11.15
C LEU A 56 7.32 -23.81 12.32
N LYS A 57 8.13 -24.85 12.12
CA LYS A 57 9.05 -25.35 13.15
C LYS A 57 10.11 -24.31 13.52
N PHE A 58 10.65 -23.59 12.55
CA PHE A 58 11.56 -22.48 12.83
C PHE A 58 10.83 -21.33 13.54
N ALA A 59 9.62 -20.96 13.13
CA ALA A 59 8.83 -19.94 13.81
C ALA A 59 8.59 -20.25 15.29
N ARG A 60 8.27 -21.50 15.65
CA ARG A 60 8.15 -21.93 17.05
C ARG A 60 9.46 -21.78 17.82
N LYS A 61 10.59 -22.13 17.22
CA LYS A 61 11.91 -21.93 17.84
C LYS A 61 12.22 -20.44 18.04
N TYR A 62 11.87 -19.61 17.06
CA TYR A 62 12.08 -18.17 17.13
C TYR A 62 11.28 -17.58 18.29
N ARG A 63 9.98 -17.90 18.40
CA ARG A 63 9.13 -17.44 19.51
C ARG A 63 9.68 -17.87 20.87
N SER A 64 10.20 -19.10 20.98
CA SER A 64 10.83 -19.56 22.22
C SER A 64 12.10 -18.80 22.57
N ALA A 65 12.99 -18.55 21.59
CA ALA A 65 14.24 -17.81 21.80
C ALA A 65 13.99 -16.32 22.06
N HIS A 66 13.00 -15.74 21.37
CA HIS A 66 12.56 -14.35 21.56
C HIS A 66 11.99 -14.15 22.96
N ASN A 67 11.11 -15.05 23.43
CA ASN A 67 10.61 -15.01 24.80
C ASN A 67 11.73 -15.15 25.84
N ALA A 68 12.70 -16.04 25.60
CA ALA A 68 13.86 -16.18 26.49
C ALA A 68 14.72 -14.92 26.51
N LYS A 69 14.92 -14.29 25.35
CA LYS A 69 15.63 -13.00 25.23
C LYS A 69 14.89 -11.89 25.97
N LEU A 70 13.57 -11.81 25.80
CA LEU A 70 12.72 -10.81 26.46
C LEU A 70 12.80 -10.93 27.99
N LEU A 71 12.81 -12.15 28.53
CA LEU A 71 12.96 -12.39 29.97
C LEU A 71 14.35 -12.00 30.51
N LEU A 72 15.39 -12.04 29.68
CA LEU A 72 16.76 -11.75 30.11
C LEU A 72 17.14 -10.27 29.96
N ALA A 73 16.81 -9.66 28.82
CA ALA A 73 17.20 -8.30 28.47
C ALA A 73 16.13 -7.26 28.84
N GLY A 74 14.87 -7.67 28.97
CA GLY A 74 13.73 -6.76 29.05
C GLY A 74 13.45 -6.05 27.72
N PRO A 75 12.40 -5.21 27.68
CA PRO A 75 12.06 -4.43 26.50
C PRO A 75 13.15 -3.39 26.20
N GLY A 76 13.50 -3.22 24.92
CA GLY A 76 14.55 -2.29 24.50
C GLY A 76 14.68 -2.15 22.99
N ASP A 77 15.69 -1.40 22.54
CA ASP A 77 15.89 -1.09 21.11
C ASP A 77 16.04 -2.32 20.20
N TRP A 78 16.42 -3.46 20.77
CA TRP A 78 16.56 -4.71 20.04
C TRP A 78 15.22 -5.27 19.54
N GLU A 79 14.07 -4.84 20.07
CA GLU A 79 12.74 -5.22 19.57
C GLU A 79 12.46 -4.63 18.19
N LYS A 80 13.09 -3.50 17.84
CA LYS A 80 12.96 -2.89 16.50
C LYS A 80 13.48 -3.84 15.41
N THR A 81 14.54 -4.59 15.71
CA THR A 81 15.17 -5.53 14.78
C THR A 81 14.60 -6.95 14.89
N LEU A 82 14.30 -7.39 16.12
CA LEU A 82 13.73 -8.70 16.43
C LEU A 82 12.31 -8.53 17.00
N GLN A 83 11.34 -8.38 16.10
CA GLN A 83 9.94 -8.17 16.44
C GLN A 83 9.23 -9.48 16.81
N VAL A 84 8.06 -9.37 17.43
CA VAL A 84 7.19 -10.52 17.70
C VAL A 84 6.76 -11.14 16.36
N LEU A 85 6.98 -12.45 16.20
CA LEU A 85 6.68 -13.15 14.96
C LEU A 85 5.25 -13.71 14.97
N GLU A 86 4.36 -13.02 14.27
CA GLU A 86 2.99 -13.47 14.06
C GLU A 86 2.89 -14.48 12.89
N ASN A 87 1.78 -15.22 12.81
CA ASN A 87 1.57 -16.13 11.69
C ASN A 87 1.47 -15.40 10.35
N LYS A 88 0.89 -14.19 10.37
CA LYS A 88 0.84 -13.31 9.21
C LYS A 88 2.25 -13.01 8.70
N ASP A 89 3.26 -12.85 9.54
CA ASP A 89 4.60 -12.48 9.08
C ASP A 89 5.32 -13.59 8.30
N ILE A 90 4.88 -14.84 8.42
CA ILE A 90 5.45 -16.03 7.76
C ILE A 90 4.97 -16.09 6.29
N ARG A 91 5.38 -15.09 5.52
CA ARG A 91 5.05 -14.95 4.09
C ARG A 91 6.30 -14.89 3.24
N SER A 92 6.16 -15.36 2.00
CA SER A 92 7.21 -15.20 1.00
C SER A 92 7.49 -13.72 0.74
N TYR A 93 8.73 -13.40 0.35
CA TYR A 93 9.06 -12.08 -0.18
C TYR A 93 8.14 -11.65 -1.36
N THR A 94 7.58 -12.61 -2.11
CA THR A 94 6.63 -12.32 -3.20
C THR A 94 5.17 -12.18 -2.73
N ASP A 95 4.81 -12.76 -1.58
CA ASP A 95 3.47 -12.65 -0.98
C ASP A 95 3.43 -11.41 -0.08
N ILE A 96 3.19 -10.28 -0.70
CA ILE A 96 3.23 -8.98 -0.06
C ILE A 96 1.85 -8.64 0.51
N GLU A 97 1.78 -8.14 1.76
CA GLU A 97 0.50 -7.82 2.40
C GLU A 97 -0.34 -6.87 1.54
N ARG A 98 -1.64 -7.16 1.42
CA ARG A 98 -2.61 -6.17 0.94
C ARG A 98 -2.97 -5.29 2.12
N LYS A 99 -2.59 -4.01 2.10
CA LYS A 99 -3.24 -3.03 2.98
C LYS A 99 -4.75 -3.09 2.72
N GLY A 100 -5.53 -3.35 3.76
CA GLY A 100 -6.99 -3.34 3.69
C GLY A 100 -7.44 -2.05 3.01
N ARG A 101 -8.35 -2.17 2.04
CA ARG A 101 -9.05 -0.97 1.54
C ARG A 101 -9.96 -0.51 2.68
N GLY A 102 -9.91 0.77 3.04
CA GLY A 102 -11.09 1.39 3.63
C GLY A 102 -12.29 1.20 2.70
N PRO A 103 -13.54 1.37 3.18
CA PRO A 103 -14.71 1.28 2.32
C PRO A 103 -14.46 2.16 1.10
N GLY A 104 -14.38 1.54 -0.08
CA GLY A 104 -14.14 2.29 -1.31
C GLY A 104 -15.19 3.38 -1.44
N ARG A 105 -14.88 4.46 -2.17
CA ARG A 105 -15.87 5.52 -2.44
C ARG A 105 -17.13 4.88 -3.02
N GLN A 106 -18.21 4.87 -2.25
CA GLN A 106 -19.44 4.16 -2.56
C GLN A 106 -20.04 4.78 -3.83
N GLY A 107 -20.25 3.96 -4.86
CA GLY A 107 -20.92 4.42 -6.07
C GLY A 107 -22.39 4.71 -5.78
N ASN A 108 -22.99 5.64 -6.52
CA ASN A 108 -24.38 6.10 -6.34
C ASN A 108 -25.47 5.02 -6.56
N ASN A 109 -25.09 3.76 -6.83
CA ASN A 109 -25.99 2.63 -7.12
C ASN A 109 -25.82 1.46 -6.12
N GLU A 110 -25.10 1.65 -5.02
CA GLU A 110 -24.73 0.58 -4.08
C GLU A 110 -25.35 0.79 -2.68
N ASP A 111 -26.68 1.04 -2.63
CA ASP A 111 -27.45 1.26 -1.39
C ASP A 111 -27.78 -0.04 -0.62
N ASP A 112 -27.81 -1.19 -1.30
CA ASP A 112 -28.26 -2.46 -0.69
C ASP A 112 -27.13 -3.34 -0.11
N ASN A 113 -25.87 -3.00 -0.36
CA ASN A 113 -24.75 -3.83 0.09
C ASN A 113 -24.21 -3.31 1.42
N LYS A 114 -24.78 -3.80 2.53
CA LYS A 114 -24.27 -3.49 3.87
C LYS A 114 -22.76 -3.77 3.93
N PRO A 115 -21.96 -2.90 4.55
CA PRO A 115 -20.56 -3.20 4.82
C PRO A 115 -20.52 -4.48 5.64
N VAL A 116 -20.01 -5.54 5.03
CA VAL A 116 -19.49 -6.66 5.80
C VAL A 116 -18.27 -6.08 6.48
N HIS A 117 -18.45 -5.56 7.70
CA HIS A 117 -17.35 -5.47 8.64
C HIS A 117 -16.67 -6.82 8.55
N ALA A 118 -15.36 -6.81 8.29
CA ALA A 118 -14.54 -7.99 8.48
C ALA A 118 -14.60 -8.32 9.98
N SER A 119 -15.71 -8.91 10.43
CA SER A 119 -15.76 -9.56 11.72
C SER A 119 -14.84 -10.75 11.57
N ASP A 120 -13.68 -10.66 12.19
CA ASP A 120 -13.04 -11.69 13.04
C ASP A 120 -13.60 -13.11 12.92
N ASN A 121 -13.65 -13.62 11.70
CA ASN A 121 -13.67 -15.05 11.40
C ASN A 121 -12.39 -15.31 10.64
N GLU A 122 -11.27 -15.03 11.31
CA GLU A 122 -10.02 -15.74 11.03
C GLU A 122 -10.27 -17.19 11.44
N GLU A 123 -10.82 -17.99 10.53
CA GLU A 123 -10.52 -19.42 10.53
C GLU A 123 -9.00 -19.52 10.28
N GLU A 124 -8.25 -19.47 11.39
CA GLU A 124 -6.82 -19.65 11.49
C GLU A 124 -6.41 -21.06 11.06
N ASP A 125 -6.65 -21.50 9.83
CA ASP A 125 -6.03 -22.72 9.32
C ASP A 125 -6.04 -22.71 7.79
N GLU A 126 -4.84 -22.89 7.21
CA GLU A 126 -4.55 -23.04 5.78
C GLU A 126 -4.24 -21.74 5.00
N ILE A 127 -2.94 -21.40 4.96
CA ILE A 127 -2.38 -20.42 4.01
C ILE A 127 -2.68 -20.90 2.58
N THR A 128 -3.72 -20.31 1.99
CA THR A 128 -4.16 -20.58 0.62
C THR A 128 -3.17 -19.95 -0.36
N LEU A 129 -2.40 -20.78 -1.05
CA LEU A 129 -1.46 -20.40 -2.12
C LEU A 129 -2.12 -20.52 -3.49
N GLU A 130 -3.41 -20.24 -3.57
CA GLU A 130 -3.97 -19.87 -4.85
C GLU A 130 -3.48 -18.44 -5.10
N VAL A 131 -2.77 -18.24 -6.21
CA VAL A 131 -2.63 -16.89 -6.75
C VAL A 131 -4.06 -16.43 -6.96
N GLU A 132 -4.62 -15.65 -6.03
CA GLU A 132 -5.97 -15.13 -6.16
C GLU A 132 -6.08 -14.53 -7.57
N GLU A 133 -6.93 -15.12 -8.40
CA GLU A 133 -7.17 -14.61 -9.74
C GLU A 133 -7.69 -13.19 -9.58
N ARG A 134 -6.87 -12.22 -10.01
CA ARG A 134 -7.20 -10.80 -9.93
C ARG A 134 -8.59 -10.58 -10.47
N SER A 135 -9.50 -10.08 -9.66
CA SER A 135 -10.77 -9.61 -10.18
C SER A 135 -10.52 -8.35 -11.03
N GLN A 136 -11.28 -8.15 -12.10
CA GLN A 136 -11.17 -6.95 -12.95
C GLN A 136 -11.30 -5.64 -12.15
N LYS A 137 -11.93 -5.68 -10.96
CA LYS A 137 -12.13 -4.53 -10.05
C LYS A 137 -10.93 -4.21 -9.16
N GLU A 138 -9.95 -5.10 -9.02
CA GLU A 138 -8.87 -4.93 -8.03
C GLU A 138 -7.80 -3.91 -8.43
N GLY A 139 -7.78 -3.45 -9.69
CA GLY A 139 -6.80 -2.49 -10.17
C GLY A 139 -5.38 -3.04 -10.17
N THR A 140 -4.58 -2.63 -11.14
CA THR A 140 -3.19 -3.11 -11.33
C THR A 140 -2.20 -2.50 -10.32
N GLY A 141 -2.69 -1.84 -9.28
CA GLY A 141 -1.88 -1.03 -8.37
C GLY A 141 -1.11 -1.87 -7.36
N GLU A 142 0.18 -2.08 -7.60
CA GLU A 142 1.10 -2.65 -6.60
C GLU A 142 1.56 -1.63 -5.55
N THR A 143 1.07 -0.39 -5.62
CA THR A 143 1.51 0.75 -4.80
C THR A 143 1.25 0.60 -3.30
N ARG A 144 0.32 -0.27 -2.89
CA ARG A 144 -0.09 -0.45 -1.49
C ARG A 144 0.48 -1.71 -0.82
N ARG A 145 1.45 -2.36 -1.46
CA ARG A 145 2.02 -3.63 -1.02
C ARG A 145 3.20 -3.41 -0.06
N THR A 146 3.17 -3.98 1.15
CA THR A 146 4.26 -3.94 2.16
C THR A 146 4.87 -5.31 2.45
N LEU A 147 6.20 -5.43 2.36
CA LEU A 147 6.93 -6.66 2.69
C LEU A 147 6.87 -6.93 4.19
N SER A 148 6.76 -8.20 4.61
CA SER A 148 6.83 -8.53 6.03
C SER A 148 8.18 -8.13 6.64
N TRP A 149 8.16 -7.75 7.91
CA TRP A 149 9.33 -7.19 8.61
C TRP A 149 10.51 -8.17 8.63
N ILE A 150 10.25 -9.48 8.58
CA ILE A 150 11.28 -10.52 8.51
C ILE A 150 12.20 -10.36 7.29
N TRP A 151 11.77 -9.65 6.23
CA TRP A 151 12.58 -9.35 5.05
C TRP A 151 13.23 -7.96 5.07
N GLN A 152 12.89 -7.11 6.05
CA GLN A 152 13.37 -5.73 6.12
C GLN A 152 14.60 -5.58 7.03
N THR A 153 14.69 -6.37 8.11
CA THR A 153 15.63 -6.11 9.20
C THR A 153 16.90 -6.97 9.19
N THR A 154 16.89 -8.12 8.52
CA THR A 154 18.00 -9.09 8.59
C THR A 154 18.47 -9.48 7.18
N PRO A 155 19.77 -9.30 6.85
CA PRO A 155 20.31 -9.78 5.59
C PRO A 155 20.23 -11.31 5.52
N VAL A 156 19.83 -11.82 4.36
CA VAL A 156 19.63 -13.25 4.12
C VAL A 156 20.99 -13.86 3.73
N ASP A 157 21.74 -14.37 4.70
CA ASP A 157 23.02 -15.07 4.44
C ASP A 157 22.73 -16.56 4.16
N ILE A 158 22.73 -16.96 2.88
CA ILE A 158 22.52 -18.35 2.46
C ILE A 158 23.82 -18.89 1.87
N GLU A 159 24.64 -19.57 2.69
CA GLU A 159 25.88 -20.24 2.25
C GLU A 159 25.63 -21.62 1.58
N ASP A 160 24.47 -21.84 0.93
CA ASP A 160 24.07 -23.17 0.46
C ASP A 160 24.39 -23.41 -1.04
N GLY A 161 25.24 -22.57 -1.65
CA GLY A 161 25.69 -22.69 -3.05
C GLY A 161 24.57 -22.67 -4.08
N THR A 162 23.39 -22.19 -3.69
CA THR A 162 22.17 -22.08 -4.50
C THR A 162 21.83 -20.60 -4.76
N ASP A 163 22.87 -19.78 -4.96
CA ASP A 163 22.99 -18.32 -5.07
C ASP A 163 22.10 -17.61 -6.11
N ASN A 164 20.96 -18.19 -6.47
CA ASN A 164 19.94 -17.55 -7.31
C ASN A 164 18.98 -16.67 -6.48
N ASN A 165 19.20 -16.54 -5.16
CA ASN A 165 18.38 -15.69 -4.31
C ASN A 165 18.83 -14.22 -4.34
N GLU A 166 20.13 -13.96 -4.54
CA GLU A 166 20.61 -12.61 -4.89
C GLU A 166 19.89 -12.12 -6.14
N GLU A 167 19.80 -12.95 -7.19
CA GLU A 167 19.06 -12.59 -8.41
C GLU A 167 17.58 -12.26 -8.12
N ILE A 168 16.89 -13.01 -7.26
CA ILE A 168 15.50 -12.73 -6.90
C ILE A 168 15.37 -11.40 -6.12
N LEU A 169 16.25 -11.17 -5.13
CA LEU A 169 16.28 -9.94 -4.35
C LEU A 169 16.69 -8.72 -5.18
N GLU A 170 17.65 -8.87 -6.09
CA GLU A 170 18.07 -7.86 -7.07
C GLU A 170 16.95 -7.52 -8.04
N MET A 171 16.25 -8.54 -8.54
CA MET A 171 15.09 -8.36 -9.41
C MET A 171 13.98 -7.59 -8.70
N GLU A 172 13.71 -7.92 -7.45
CA GLU A 172 12.71 -7.23 -6.64
C GLU A 172 13.13 -5.83 -6.20
N TRP A 173 14.41 -5.62 -5.93
CA TRP A 173 14.98 -4.29 -5.75
C TRP A 173 14.83 -3.45 -7.03
N CYS A 174 15.13 -4.03 -8.20
CA CYS A 174 14.94 -3.39 -9.50
C CYS A 174 13.47 -3.03 -9.74
N LYS A 175 12.53 -3.94 -9.45
CA LYS A 175 11.08 -3.68 -9.53
C LYS A 175 10.65 -2.57 -8.59
N SER A 176 11.08 -2.61 -7.33
CA SER A 176 10.73 -1.60 -6.31
C SER A 176 11.31 -0.23 -6.67
N ARG A 177 12.54 -0.18 -7.16
CA ARG A 177 13.18 1.04 -7.67
C ARG A 177 12.49 1.56 -8.94
N ALA A 178 12.06 0.67 -9.84
CA ALA A 178 11.29 1.04 -11.02
C ALA A 178 9.92 1.62 -10.64
N ARG A 179 9.23 1.01 -9.65
CA ARG A 179 7.97 1.53 -9.07
C ARG A 179 8.17 2.92 -8.47
N LEU A 180 9.22 3.12 -7.67
CA LEU A 180 9.55 4.44 -7.12
C LEU A 180 9.76 5.46 -8.25
N LYS A 181 10.63 5.17 -9.22
CA LYS A 181 10.86 6.06 -10.37
C LYS A 181 9.58 6.36 -11.16
N ARG A 182 8.71 5.37 -11.33
CA ARG A 182 7.42 5.54 -12.00
C ARG A 182 6.50 6.45 -11.20
N SER A 183 6.35 6.21 -9.90
CA SER A 183 5.53 7.05 -9.02
C SER A 183 6.01 8.50 -9.02
N SER A 184 7.33 8.75 -8.99
CA SER A 184 7.87 10.11 -9.12
C SER A 184 7.53 10.75 -10.47
N LYS A 185 7.58 9.98 -11.57
CA LYS A 185 7.15 10.47 -12.88
C LYS A 185 5.64 10.74 -12.91
N GLU A 186 4.82 9.86 -12.35
CA GLU A 186 3.36 10.03 -12.29
C GLU A 186 2.99 11.29 -11.52
N VAL A 187 3.68 11.62 -10.41
CA VAL A 187 3.49 12.90 -9.69
C VAL A 187 3.83 14.10 -10.59
N LEU A 188 4.91 14.02 -11.36
CA LEU A 188 5.28 15.09 -12.30
C LEU A 188 4.26 15.22 -13.44
N LEU A 189 3.77 14.11 -13.99
CA LEU A 189 2.70 14.13 -15.00
C LEU A 189 1.42 14.72 -14.43
N LEU A 190 1.00 14.30 -13.24
CA LEU A 190 -0.21 14.80 -12.60
C LEU A 190 -0.15 16.32 -12.38
N ARG A 191 1.01 16.84 -11.94
CA ARG A 191 1.23 18.29 -11.82
C ARG A 191 1.09 19.01 -13.16
N GLU A 192 1.61 18.43 -14.24
CA GLU A 192 1.47 19.02 -15.57
C GLU A 192 0.03 18.90 -16.10
N GLU A 193 -0.67 17.80 -15.80
CA GLU A 193 -2.08 17.61 -16.13
C GLU A 193 -2.95 18.65 -15.41
N MET A 194 -2.73 18.87 -14.11
CA MET A 194 -3.38 19.93 -13.34
C MET A 194 -3.17 21.29 -14.02
N ARG A 195 -1.92 21.63 -14.36
CA ARG A 195 -1.60 22.88 -15.08
C ARG A 195 -2.31 22.96 -16.44
N CYS A 196 -2.29 21.87 -17.21
CA CYS A 196 -2.90 21.79 -18.53
C CYS A 196 -4.42 21.94 -18.46
N VAL A 197 -5.08 21.37 -17.45
CA VAL A 197 -6.53 21.49 -17.26
C VAL A 197 -6.91 22.94 -17.00
N LEU A 198 -6.21 23.65 -16.11
CA LEU A 198 -6.48 25.08 -15.88
C LEU A 198 -6.32 25.89 -17.17
N LYS A 199 -5.21 25.66 -17.90
CA LYS A 199 -4.95 26.34 -19.17
C LYS A 199 -5.99 26.03 -20.24
N PHE A 200 -6.45 24.78 -20.30
CA PHE A 200 -7.50 24.37 -21.21
C PHE A 200 -8.83 25.04 -20.87
N LEU A 201 -9.22 25.11 -19.61
CA LEU A 201 -10.46 25.76 -19.17
C LEU A 201 -10.43 27.28 -19.46
N GLU A 202 -9.29 27.93 -19.18
CA GLU A 202 -9.05 29.34 -19.53
C GLU A 202 -9.23 29.57 -21.03
N TRP A 203 -8.53 28.80 -21.86
CA TRP A 203 -8.64 28.86 -23.31
C TRP A 203 -10.06 28.56 -23.79
N ARG A 204 -10.74 27.57 -23.19
CA ARG A 204 -12.10 27.18 -23.58
C ARG A 204 -13.12 28.27 -23.27
N GLY A 205 -12.93 29.01 -22.17
CA GLY A 205 -13.72 30.20 -21.86
C GLY A 205 -13.55 31.29 -22.92
N GLN A 206 -12.30 31.61 -23.28
CA GLN A 206 -11.99 32.58 -24.34
C GLN A 206 -12.57 32.12 -25.70
N TRP A 207 -12.49 30.83 -26.01
CA TRP A 207 -13.06 30.26 -27.22
C TRP A 207 -14.58 30.44 -27.30
N TRP A 208 -15.31 30.31 -26.18
CA TRP A 208 -16.74 30.61 -26.13
C TRP A 208 -17.02 32.10 -26.33
N GLN A 209 -16.20 32.98 -25.73
CA GLN A 209 -16.28 34.43 -25.95
C GLN A 209 -16.10 34.82 -27.41
N GLU A 210 -15.12 34.25 -28.12
CA GLU A 210 -14.95 34.53 -29.54
C GLU A 210 -16.13 34.01 -30.38
N ARG A 211 -16.78 32.93 -29.93
CA ARG A 211 -17.85 32.25 -30.66
C ARG A 211 -19.16 33.02 -30.67
N GLN A 212 -19.36 34.00 -29.80
CA GLN A 212 -20.56 34.83 -29.77
C GLN A 212 -20.78 35.61 -31.08
N VAL A 213 -19.70 35.91 -31.83
CA VAL A 213 -19.75 36.64 -33.11
C VAL A 213 -19.43 35.73 -34.31
N ALA A 214 -19.26 34.43 -34.10
CA ALA A 214 -18.81 33.51 -35.17
C ALA A 214 -19.88 33.22 -36.23
N ARG A 215 -21.16 33.42 -35.91
CA ARG A 215 -22.28 33.24 -36.85
C ARG A 215 -22.78 34.60 -37.30
N ASN A 216 -22.98 34.82 -38.60
CA ASN A 216 -23.67 36.01 -39.08
C ASN A 216 -25.17 35.91 -38.71
N VAL A 217 -25.68 36.91 -38.00
CA VAL A 217 -27.07 36.98 -37.49
C VAL A 217 -27.75 38.29 -37.90
N GLU A 218 -27.28 38.93 -38.98
CA GLU A 218 -27.87 40.16 -39.51
C GLU A 218 -29.39 40.05 -39.68
N GLY A 219 -30.14 40.87 -38.93
CA GLY A 219 -31.59 40.96 -38.98
C GLY A 219 -32.38 40.12 -37.97
N ASP A 220 -31.72 39.34 -37.11
CA ASP A 220 -32.34 38.57 -36.02
C ASP A 220 -31.67 38.85 -34.67
N ASP A 221 -32.08 39.98 -34.06
CA ASP A 221 -31.54 40.47 -32.80
C ASP A 221 -31.76 39.48 -31.64
N GLY A 222 -32.85 38.70 -31.67
CA GLY A 222 -33.17 37.72 -30.63
C GLY A 222 -32.22 36.51 -30.66
N LEU A 223 -31.88 36.03 -31.86
CA LEU A 223 -30.88 34.96 -32.00
C LEU A 223 -29.47 35.46 -31.66
N ALA A 224 -29.13 36.71 -32.00
CA ALA A 224 -27.87 37.33 -31.60
C ALA A 224 -27.74 37.44 -30.08
N GLU A 225 -28.78 37.90 -29.40
CA GLU A 225 -28.82 37.98 -27.93
C GLU A 225 -28.71 36.59 -27.28
N GLY A 226 -29.44 35.59 -27.77
CA GLY A 226 -29.40 34.23 -27.23
C GLY A 226 -28.04 33.53 -27.42
N LEU A 227 -27.35 33.79 -28.53
CA LEU A 227 -25.99 33.27 -28.74
C LEU A 227 -24.98 33.94 -27.81
N ALA A 228 -25.12 35.25 -27.58
CA ALA A 228 -24.28 35.99 -26.65
C ALA A 228 -24.51 35.55 -25.19
N SER A 229 -25.76 35.39 -24.77
CA SER A 229 -26.10 34.95 -23.42
C SER A 229 -25.56 33.54 -23.15
N TYR A 230 -25.78 32.60 -24.08
CA TYR A 230 -25.30 31.23 -23.94
C TYR A 230 -23.77 31.15 -23.94
N ALA A 231 -23.09 31.90 -24.82
CA ALA A 231 -21.63 31.97 -24.84
C ALA A 231 -21.07 32.50 -23.51
N ARG A 232 -21.72 33.53 -22.93
CA ARG A 232 -21.33 34.11 -21.64
C ARG A 232 -21.57 33.14 -20.49
N GLU A 233 -22.70 32.44 -20.47
CA GLU A 233 -22.97 31.38 -19.48
C GLU A 233 -21.91 30.26 -19.54
N GLN A 234 -21.53 29.82 -20.75
CA GLN A 234 -20.51 28.79 -20.92
C GLN A 234 -19.14 29.25 -20.42
N GLU A 235 -18.72 30.48 -20.72
CA GLU A 235 -17.47 31.03 -20.18
C GLU A 235 -17.48 31.11 -18.65
N VAL A 236 -18.58 31.58 -18.05
CA VAL A 236 -18.75 31.62 -16.58
C VAL A 236 -18.62 30.22 -15.99
N LEU A 237 -19.19 29.20 -16.64
CA LEU A 237 -19.04 27.81 -16.20
C LEU A 237 -17.58 27.32 -16.28
N GLN A 238 -16.88 27.56 -17.40
CA GLN A 238 -15.47 27.14 -17.55
C GLN A 238 -14.55 27.83 -16.53
N THR A 239 -14.77 29.13 -16.31
CA THR A 239 -14.01 29.90 -15.31
C THR A 239 -14.32 29.47 -13.89
N GLY A 240 -15.57 29.13 -13.57
CA GLY A 240 -15.96 28.54 -12.30
C GLY A 240 -15.29 27.18 -12.04
N LEU A 241 -15.25 26.29 -13.04
CA LEU A 241 -14.54 25.00 -12.95
C LEU A 241 -13.02 25.19 -12.76
N MET A 242 -12.44 26.17 -13.43
CA MET A 242 -11.02 26.48 -13.28
C MET A 242 -10.71 26.91 -11.84
N GLN A 243 -11.53 27.81 -11.28
CA GLN A 243 -11.37 28.28 -9.90
C GLN A 243 -11.57 27.16 -8.87
N SER A 244 -12.57 26.29 -9.08
CA SER A 244 -12.82 25.18 -8.15
C SER A 244 -11.67 24.15 -8.16
N PHE A 245 -11.15 23.80 -9.35
CA PHE A 245 -9.98 22.93 -9.44
C PHE A 245 -8.71 23.58 -8.90
N GLU A 246 -8.50 24.87 -9.14
CA GLU A 246 -7.37 25.61 -8.58
C GLU A 246 -7.42 25.65 -7.05
N ALA A 247 -8.59 25.88 -6.46
CA ALA A 247 -8.78 25.83 -5.01
C ALA A 247 -8.52 24.42 -4.46
N LEU A 248 -9.12 23.39 -5.08
CA LEU A 248 -8.96 22.00 -4.68
C LEU A 248 -7.50 21.54 -4.74
N TRP A 249 -6.76 21.90 -5.80
CA TRP A 249 -5.35 21.50 -5.96
C TRP A 249 -4.36 22.32 -5.12
N LYS A 250 -4.78 23.46 -4.58
CA LYS A 250 -4.00 24.26 -3.62
C LYS A 250 -4.26 23.87 -2.17
N THR A 251 -5.36 23.17 -1.90
CA THR A 251 -5.73 22.72 -0.55
C THR A 251 -4.71 21.67 -0.09
N PRO A 252 -4.04 21.86 1.05
CA PRO A 252 -3.19 20.85 1.66
C PRO A 252 -3.95 19.53 1.83
N LEU A 253 -3.24 18.40 1.70
CA LEU A 253 -3.86 17.08 1.81
C LEU A 253 -4.43 16.82 3.21
N GLU A 254 -3.85 17.47 4.23
CA GLU A 254 -4.24 17.41 5.65
C GLU A 254 -5.65 18.00 5.86
N ASP A 255 -6.01 19.07 5.13
CA ASP A 255 -7.31 19.74 5.26
C ASP A 255 -8.46 18.99 4.52
N LEU A 256 -8.13 17.92 3.77
CA LEU A 256 -9.11 17.08 3.07
C LEU A 256 -9.54 15.85 3.89
N GLU A 257 -8.84 15.54 4.99
CA GLU A 257 -9.17 14.44 5.90
C GLU A 257 -10.35 14.82 6.83
N ASP A 258 -10.55 16.11 7.12
CA ASP A 258 -11.59 16.61 8.03
C ASP A 258 -13.03 16.56 7.45
N GLU A 259 -13.21 16.36 6.15
CA GLU A 259 -14.55 16.26 5.54
C GLU A 259 -15.13 14.82 5.48
N SER A 260 -14.38 13.78 5.90
CA SER A 260 -14.93 12.41 5.98
C SER A 260 -15.53 12.02 7.32
N ASP A 261 -15.35 12.83 8.36
CA ASP A 261 -15.70 12.46 9.75
C ASP A 261 -16.89 13.28 10.29
N GLY A 262 -17.84 13.58 9.41
CA GLY A 262 -19.13 14.16 9.77
C GLY A 262 -20.14 13.10 10.17
N GLU A 263 -20.05 12.65 11.43
CA GLU A 263 -21.04 11.93 12.28
C GLU A 263 -20.41 10.71 12.98
N ASP A 264 -19.71 10.97 14.08
CA ASP A 264 -19.85 10.20 15.32
C ASP A 264 -19.15 10.99 16.45
N GLN A 265 -19.91 11.92 17.03
CA GLN A 265 -19.60 12.43 18.37
C GLN A 265 -19.93 11.31 19.36
N ASP A 266 -18.93 10.72 19.99
CA ASP A 266 -19.04 10.41 21.41
C ASP A 266 -17.68 10.34 22.09
N ALA A 267 -17.61 11.06 23.20
CA ALA A 267 -16.44 11.33 24.02
C ALA A 267 -15.76 10.08 24.57
N ILE A 268 -14.48 10.18 24.93
CA ILE A 268 -13.99 9.90 26.29
C ILE A 268 -12.57 10.49 26.48
N MET A 269 -12.55 11.50 27.37
CA MET A 269 -11.56 11.87 28.39
C MET A 269 -10.07 12.02 28.03
N ASP A 270 -9.69 13.30 27.97
CA ASP A 270 -8.56 13.92 28.68
C ASP A 270 -8.16 13.21 29.98
N ASP A 271 -6.89 12.78 30.08
CA ASP A 271 -6.15 12.74 31.33
C ASP A 271 -4.77 13.37 31.12
N SER A 272 -4.65 14.56 31.69
CA SER A 272 -3.46 15.38 31.76
C SER A 272 -2.57 14.91 32.92
N SER A 273 -1.30 14.59 32.63
CA SER A 273 -0.11 14.75 33.49
C SER A 273 1.02 13.91 32.89
N ASP A 274 2.30 14.24 32.94
CA ASP A 274 3.10 15.32 33.49
C ASP A 274 4.54 15.01 33.01
N SER A 275 5.30 16.04 32.66
CA SER A 275 6.74 16.17 32.97
C SER A 275 7.41 17.17 32.03
N SER A 276 7.50 18.40 32.52
CA SER A 276 8.70 19.25 32.56
C SER A 276 9.83 18.99 31.55
N ASP A 277 10.15 20.01 30.76
CA ASP A 277 11.53 20.30 30.40
C ASP A 277 11.83 21.78 30.68
N ASP A 278 12.72 21.96 31.64
CA ASP A 278 13.19 23.21 32.23
C ASP A 278 14.32 23.78 31.35
N GLU A 279 14.32 25.11 31.21
CA GLU A 279 15.36 25.84 30.50
C GLU A 279 16.70 25.71 31.25
N ASN A 280 17.78 25.32 30.56
CA ASN A 280 19.11 25.60 31.07
C ASN A 280 19.86 26.54 30.12
N SER A 281 19.80 27.82 30.46
CA SER A 281 20.79 28.83 30.10
C SER A 281 21.83 28.89 31.23
N GLU A 282 23.07 28.48 30.96
CA GLU A 282 24.20 28.79 31.85
C GLU A 282 25.13 29.83 31.20
N PRO A 283 25.49 30.90 31.93
CA PRO A 283 26.67 31.69 31.68
C PRO A 283 27.81 31.33 32.65
N GLU A 284 29.02 31.14 32.10
CA GLU A 284 30.29 31.72 32.59
C GLU A 284 31.41 31.51 31.55
#